data_AF-A0A3P7IX47-F1
#
_entry.id   AF-A0A3P7IX47-F1
#
_cell.length_a   1.000
_cell.length_b   1.000
_cell.length_c   1.000
_cell.angle_alpha   90.00
_cell.angle_beta   90.00
_cell.angle_gamma   90.00
#
_symmetry.space_group_name_H-M   'P 1'
#
loop_
_entity.id
_entity.type
_entity.pdbx_description
1 polymer ?
#
loop_
_entity_poly.entity_id
_entity_poly.type
_entity_poly.pdbx_seq_one_letter_code
_entity_poly.pdbx_strand_id
1 'polypeptide(L)'
;MLKRRNRFVGTDVAVHYAPNQFNKSRLAELNDRHSYFVFADNGTVGRYGSEIILRKRLETYLAQNSTYSIPVVCVVLEGGAFTIKIVHDYITSIPRIPVVVCDGSGRAADLLAFTHHAIGGDGLVPSLYIFCYIVRDLWILP
;
A
#
# COMPACT_ATOMS: atom_id res chain seq x y z
N MET A 1 4.41 14.71 -7.06
CA MET A 1 5.42 14.59 -8.13
C MET A 1 6.79 14.42 -7.49
N LEU A 2 7.64 13.52 -8.01
CA LEU A 2 8.95 13.19 -7.43
C LEU A 2 9.99 14.29 -7.65
N LYS A 3 10.74 14.63 -6.60
CA LYS A 3 11.84 15.58 -6.65
C LYS A 3 13.01 15.03 -7.47
N ARG A 4 13.56 15.85 -8.37
CA ARG A 4 14.70 15.50 -9.26
C ARG A 4 14.44 14.26 -10.14
N ARG A 5 13.19 14.05 -10.59
CA ARG A 5 12.79 12.88 -11.41
C ARG A 5 13.66 12.67 -12.65
N ASN A 6 14.13 13.75 -13.26
CA ASN A 6 14.95 13.74 -14.47
C ASN A 6 16.30 13.04 -14.28
N ARG A 7 16.80 12.94 -13.05
CA ARG A 7 18.04 12.21 -12.75
C ARG A 7 17.89 10.70 -12.88
N PHE A 8 16.68 10.17 -12.81
CA PHE A 8 16.38 8.74 -12.89
C PHE A 8 15.97 8.30 -14.31
N VAL A 9 16.14 9.17 -15.31
CA VAL A 9 15.83 8.85 -16.71
C VAL A 9 17.11 8.41 -17.41
N GLY A 10 17.10 7.18 -17.93
CA GLY A 10 18.20 6.59 -18.68
C GLY A 10 18.25 5.08 -18.49
N THR A 11 19.10 4.42 -19.27
CA THR A 11 19.36 2.98 -19.15
C THR A 11 20.69 2.78 -18.46
N ASP A 12 20.74 1.88 -17.46
CA ASP A 12 21.96 1.56 -16.71
C ASP A 12 22.69 2.79 -16.13
N VAL A 13 21.94 3.67 -15.47
CA VAL A 13 22.46 4.92 -14.90
C VAL A 13 22.64 4.78 -13.39
N ALA A 14 23.84 5.08 -12.91
CA ALA A 14 24.11 5.24 -11.48
C ALA A 14 23.77 6.67 -11.02
N VAL A 15 22.85 6.79 -10.06
CA VAL A 15 22.39 8.09 -9.54
C VAL A 15 22.72 8.20 -8.06
N HIS A 16 23.61 9.13 -7.71
CA HIS A 16 23.79 9.48 -6.30
C HIS A 16 22.56 10.25 -5.78
N TYR A 17 21.83 9.63 -4.87
CA TYR A 17 20.65 10.19 -4.23
C TYR A 17 20.93 10.54 -2.77
N ALA A 18 20.59 11.76 -2.37
CA ALA A 18 20.65 12.21 -0.99
C ALA A 18 19.31 12.92 -0.67
N PRO A 19 18.53 12.43 0.30
CA PRO A 19 17.30 13.08 0.73
C PRO A 19 17.64 14.46 1.34
N ASN A 20 16.77 15.45 1.12
CA ASN A 20 17.01 16.79 1.63
C ASN A 20 15.80 17.26 2.42
N GLN A 21 15.74 16.74 3.65
CA GLN A 21 14.67 16.95 4.63
C GLN A 21 14.45 18.44 4.97
N PHE A 22 15.44 19.30 4.72
CA PHE A 22 15.39 20.73 5.06
C PHE A 22 14.75 21.60 3.97
N ASN A 23 14.57 21.08 2.76
CA ASN A 23 13.95 21.81 1.66
C ASN A 23 12.47 21.46 1.55
N LYS A 24 11.61 22.33 2.12
CA LYS A 24 10.14 22.24 2.06
C LYS A 24 9.61 22.47 0.62
N SER A 25 9.80 21.49 -0.25
CA SER A 25 9.18 21.46 -1.57
C SER A 25 7.85 20.70 -1.51
N ARG A 26 6.87 21.08 -2.34
CA ARG A 26 5.62 20.30 -2.54
C ARG A 26 5.85 18.98 -3.30
N LEU A 27 7.09 18.66 -3.62
CA LEU A 27 7.49 17.43 -4.31
C LEU A 27 7.81 16.35 -3.29
N ALA A 28 7.44 15.11 -3.62
CA ALA A 28 7.76 13.94 -2.80
C ALA A 28 9.26 13.59 -2.93
N GLU A 29 9.86 13.12 -1.84
CA GLU A 29 11.20 12.53 -1.80
C GLU A 29 11.09 11.00 -1.71
N LEU A 30 12.17 10.29 -2.07
CA LEU A 30 12.27 8.85 -1.88
C LEU A 30 12.69 8.59 -0.43
N ASN A 31 12.12 7.56 0.18
CA ASN A 31 12.51 7.11 1.51
C ASN A 31 13.76 6.23 1.40
N ASP A 32 14.84 6.66 2.05
CA ASP A 32 16.18 6.03 2.02
C ASP A 32 16.27 4.68 2.75
N ARG A 33 15.19 4.27 3.43
CA ARG A 33 15.08 2.96 4.09
C ARG A 33 14.58 1.84 3.17
N HIS A 34 14.23 2.14 1.92
CA HIS A 34 13.87 1.12 0.93
C HIS A 34 15.08 0.64 0.12
N SER A 35 15.15 -0.68 -0.10
CA SER A 35 16.18 -1.30 -0.94
C SER A 35 15.93 -1.15 -2.44
N TYR A 36 14.66 -1.04 -2.86
CA TYR A 36 14.25 -1.01 -4.26
C TYR A 36 13.13 0.01 -4.48
N PHE A 37 13.09 0.59 -5.67
CA PHE A 37 12.04 1.51 -6.10
C PHE A 37 11.48 1.09 -7.46
N VAL A 38 10.16 1.14 -7.59
CA VAL A 38 9.47 0.93 -8.86
C VAL A 38 8.66 2.18 -9.17
N PHE A 39 8.91 2.80 -10.33
CA PHE A 39 8.21 4.00 -10.75
C PHE A 39 7.08 3.66 -11.72
N ALA A 40 5.85 4.04 -11.37
CA ALA A 40 4.69 3.88 -12.24
C ALA A 40 4.44 5.17 -13.04
N ASP A 41 4.58 5.07 -14.35
CA ASP A 41 4.31 6.18 -15.29
C ASP A 41 3.06 5.88 -16.13
N ASN A 42 2.24 6.91 -16.35
CA ASN A 42 1.08 6.88 -17.24
C ASN A 42 1.07 8.05 -18.23
N GLY A 43 2.21 8.75 -18.38
CA GLY A 43 2.38 9.91 -19.25
C GLY A 43 1.80 11.22 -18.69
N THR A 44 1.13 11.19 -17.53
CA THR A 44 0.54 12.40 -16.93
C THR A 44 1.45 13.00 -15.85
N VAL A 45 1.31 14.31 -15.60
CA VAL A 45 2.08 15.02 -14.57
C VAL A 45 1.15 15.58 -13.51
N GLY A 46 1.52 15.43 -12.24
CA GLY A 46 0.76 15.98 -11.10
C GLY A 46 -0.50 15.18 -10.74
N ARG A 47 -0.76 14.06 -11.40
CA ARG A 47 -1.83 13.11 -11.04
C ARG A 47 -1.27 12.02 -10.13
N TYR A 48 -2.03 11.65 -9.12
CA TYR A 48 -1.75 10.51 -8.25
C TYR A 48 -2.51 9.28 -8.75
N GLY A 49 -2.00 8.09 -8.44
CA GLY A 49 -2.72 6.83 -8.63
C GLY A 49 -2.27 5.95 -9.79
N SER A 50 -1.24 6.34 -10.55
CA SER A 50 -0.64 5.45 -11.56
C SER A 50 -0.09 4.17 -10.90
N GLU A 51 0.43 4.30 -9.68
CA GLU A 51 0.96 3.22 -8.87
C GLU A 51 -0.10 2.23 -8.40
N ILE A 52 -1.36 2.65 -8.27
CA ILE A 52 -2.45 1.80 -7.77
C ILE A 52 -2.70 0.63 -8.73
N ILE A 53 -2.74 0.93 -10.04
CA ILE A 53 -2.98 -0.08 -11.08
C ILE A 53 -1.78 -1.03 -11.16
N LEU A 54 -0.55 -0.49 -11.13
CA LEU A 54 0.67 -1.29 -11.18
C LEU A 54 0.76 -2.24 -9.98
N ARG A 55 0.54 -1.71 -8.77
CA ARG A 55 0.55 -2.48 -7.52
C ARG A 55 -0.46 -3.62 -7.56
N LYS A 56 -1.73 -3.32 -7.88
CA LYS A 56 -2.80 -4.33 -7.94
C LYS A 56 -2.46 -5.46 -8.90
N ARG A 57 -1.96 -5.14 -10.10
CA ARG A 57 -1.56 -6.15 -11.09
C ARG A 57 -0.39 -7.01 -10.63
N LEU A 58 0.61 -6.40 -10.00
CA LEU A 58 1.78 -7.10 -9.47
C LEU A 58 1.37 -8.07 -8.35
N GLU A 59 0.60 -7.60 -7.38
CA GLU A 59 0.09 -8.42 -6.27
C GLU A 59 -0.78 -9.57 -6.75
N THR A 60 -1.71 -9.31 -7.70
CA THR A 60 -2.52 -10.36 -8.33
C THR A 60 -1.64 -11.39 -9.04
N TYR A 61 -0.64 -10.95 -9.80
CA TYR A 61 0.27 -11.86 -10.50
C TYR A 61 1.04 -12.75 -9.52
N LEU A 62 1.59 -12.16 -8.44
CA LEU A 62 2.32 -12.91 -7.41
C LEU A 62 1.41 -13.90 -6.68
N ALA A 63 0.18 -13.51 -6.37
CA ALA A 63 -0.79 -14.37 -5.70
C ALA A 63 -1.32 -15.52 -6.60
N GLN A 64 -1.34 -15.33 -7.93
CA GLN A 64 -1.77 -16.37 -8.89
C GLN A 64 -0.66 -17.30 -9.36
N ASN A 65 0.61 -16.90 -9.21
CA ASN A 65 1.71 -17.63 -9.82
C ASN A 65 1.92 -18.98 -9.12
N SER A 66 1.36 -20.05 -9.69
CA SER A 66 1.42 -21.42 -9.16
C SER A 66 2.83 -22.02 -9.14
N THR A 67 3.79 -21.39 -9.83
CA THR A 67 5.19 -21.83 -9.86
C THR A 67 5.90 -21.59 -8.52
N TYR A 68 5.49 -20.56 -7.78
CA TYR A 68 6.06 -20.19 -6.50
C TYR A 68 4.93 -19.80 -5.54
N SER A 69 4.76 -20.53 -4.43
CA SER A 69 3.74 -20.19 -3.43
C SER A 69 4.18 -18.92 -2.68
N ILE A 70 3.88 -17.76 -3.24
CA ILE A 70 4.18 -16.45 -2.65
C ILE A 70 2.91 -15.96 -1.94
N PRO A 71 2.84 -16.07 -0.60
CA PRO A 71 1.69 -15.54 0.13
C PRO A 71 1.71 -14.01 0.09
N VAL A 72 0.60 -13.41 -0.36
CA VAL A 72 0.39 -11.97 -0.36
C VAL A 72 -0.67 -11.63 0.67
N VAL A 73 -0.36 -10.70 1.57
CA VAL A 73 -1.27 -10.19 2.61
C VAL A 73 -1.22 -8.68 2.60
N CYS A 74 -2.39 -8.03 2.72
CA CYS A 74 -2.49 -6.58 2.86
C CYS A 74 -2.60 -6.21 4.35
N VAL A 75 -1.80 -5.24 4.81
CA VAL A 75 -1.92 -4.67 6.16
C VAL A 75 -2.40 -3.23 6.05
N VAL A 76 -3.44 -2.91 6.82
CA VAL A 76 -4.05 -1.57 6.86
C VAL A 76 -3.71 -0.90 8.18
N LEU A 77 -2.90 0.14 8.09
CA LEU A 77 -2.57 1.08 9.16
C LEU A 77 -3.11 2.46 8.77
N GLU A 78 -3.97 3.03 9.61
CA GLU A 78 -4.77 4.20 9.26
C GLU A 78 -5.47 4.07 7.88
N GLY A 79 -5.59 5.17 7.14
CA GLY A 79 -6.10 5.21 5.78
C GLY A 79 -7.05 6.39 5.53
N GLY A 80 -7.32 6.64 4.26
CA GLY A 80 -8.36 7.56 3.82
C GLY A 80 -9.56 6.81 3.25
N ALA A 81 -10.54 7.54 2.71
CA ALA A 81 -11.71 6.93 2.08
C ALA A 81 -11.34 5.92 0.96
N PHE A 82 -10.24 6.16 0.25
CA PHE A 82 -9.76 5.25 -0.80
C PHE A 82 -9.28 3.89 -0.26
N THR A 83 -8.81 3.84 0.99
CA THR A 83 -8.37 2.60 1.65
C THR A 83 -9.53 1.60 1.76
N ILE A 84 -10.73 2.07 2.10
CA ILE A 84 -11.93 1.22 2.19
C ILE A 84 -12.21 0.53 0.85
N LYS A 85 -12.08 1.27 -0.26
CA LYS A 85 -12.24 0.72 -1.61
C LYS A 85 -11.16 -0.32 -1.93
N ILE A 86 -9.90 -0.08 -1.57
CA ILE A 86 -8.81 -1.05 -1.77
C ILE A 86 -9.10 -2.35 -1.00
N VAL A 87 -9.50 -2.24 0.26
CA VAL A 87 -9.84 -3.40 1.10
C VAL A 87 -10.99 -4.19 0.48
N HIS A 88 -12.04 -3.50 0.05
CA HIS A 88 -13.16 -4.12 -0.66
C HIS A 88 -12.70 -4.84 -1.94
N ASP A 89 -11.84 -4.23 -2.74
CA ASP A 89 -11.29 -4.86 -3.94
C ASP A 89 -10.48 -6.12 -3.61
N TYR A 90 -9.67 -6.13 -2.55
CA TYR A 90 -8.86 -7.29 -2.16
C TYR A 90 -9.67 -8.50 -1.67
N ILE A 91 -10.76 -8.25 -0.94
CA ILE A 91 -11.63 -9.33 -0.42
C ILE A 91 -12.62 -9.85 -1.47
N THR A 92 -12.99 -9.03 -2.46
CA THR A 92 -13.99 -9.41 -3.50
C THR A 92 -13.37 -9.92 -4.80
N SER A 93 -12.11 -9.58 -5.11
CA SER A 93 -11.44 -10.02 -6.33
C SER A 93 -10.89 -11.45 -6.25
N ILE A 94 -10.54 -12.00 -7.42
CA ILE A 94 -9.89 -13.31 -7.56
C ILE A 94 -8.49 -13.10 -8.14
N PRO A 95 -7.42 -13.53 -7.46
CA PRO A 95 -7.40 -14.24 -6.18
C PRO A 95 -7.71 -13.28 -5.02
N ARG A 96 -8.33 -13.80 -3.96
CA ARG A 96 -8.58 -13.00 -2.76
C ARG A 96 -7.26 -12.76 -2.03
N ILE A 97 -7.00 -11.51 -1.67
CA ILE A 97 -5.84 -11.14 -0.84
C ILE A 97 -6.35 -10.95 0.59
N PRO A 98 -5.89 -11.75 1.56
CA PRO A 98 -6.23 -11.56 2.96
C PRO A 98 -5.84 -10.16 3.43
N VAL A 99 -6.72 -9.52 4.19
CA VAL A 99 -6.49 -8.18 4.73
C VAL A 99 -6.42 -8.26 6.25
N VAL A 100 -5.36 -7.65 6.82
CA VAL A 100 -5.16 -7.43 8.24
C VAL A 100 -5.41 -5.97 8.56
N VAL A 101 -6.35 -5.69 9.45
CA VAL A 101 -6.65 -4.32 9.92
C VAL A 101 -6.07 -4.11 11.32
N CYS A 102 -5.30 -3.04 11.49
CA CYS A 102 -4.77 -2.61 12.78
C CYS A 102 -5.79 -1.71 13.50
N ASP A 103 -6.57 -2.32 14.40
CA ASP A 103 -7.55 -1.60 15.22
C ASP A 103 -6.87 -0.59 16.17
N GLY A 104 -7.47 0.59 16.33
CA GLY A 104 -6.92 1.71 17.10
C GLY A 104 -5.78 2.46 16.40
N SER A 105 -5.47 2.15 15.13
CA SER A 105 -4.48 2.90 14.37
C SER A 105 -5.02 4.23 13.85
N GLY A 106 -6.34 4.41 13.74
CA GLY A 106 -6.98 5.66 13.32
C GLY A 106 -7.72 5.58 11.98
N ARG A 107 -8.53 6.61 11.71
CA ARG A 107 -9.16 6.91 10.40
C ARG A 107 -9.89 5.71 9.79
N ALA A 108 -9.53 5.29 8.56
CA ALA A 108 -10.23 4.22 7.85
C ALA A 108 -10.08 2.85 8.53
N ALA A 109 -8.93 2.58 9.16
CA ALA A 109 -8.69 1.32 9.87
C ALA A 109 -9.69 1.14 11.02
N ASP A 110 -9.88 2.17 11.85
CA ASP A 110 -10.82 2.12 12.97
C ASP A 110 -12.28 1.98 12.51
N LEU A 111 -12.65 2.61 11.39
CA LEU A 111 -13.97 2.43 10.80
C LEU A 111 -14.21 0.97 10.36
N LEU A 112 -13.21 0.35 9.73
CA LEU A 112 -13.24 -1.06 9.32
C LEU A 112 -13.30 -1.99 10.53
N ALA A 113 -12.52 -1.71 11.59
CA ALA A 113 -12.53 -2.48 12.82
C ALA A 113 -13.87 -2.35 13.57
N PHE A 114 -14.38 -1.12 13.71
CA PHE A 114 -15.67 -0.85 14.33
C PHE A 114 -16.82 -1.57 13.61
N THR A 115 -16.87 -1.48 12.27
CA THR A 115 -17.92 -2.16 11.50
C THR A 115 -17.86 -3.67 11.64
N HIS A 116 -16.66 -4.26 11.63
CA HIS A 116 -16.49 -5.68 11.88
C HIS A 116 -16.98 -6.10 13.29
N HIS A 117 -16.69 -5.32 14.33
CA HIS A 117 -17.20 -5.59 15.68
C HIS A 117 -18.73 -5.43 15.77
N ALA A 118 -19.30 -4.43 15.09
CA ALA A 118 -20.73 -4.12 15.16
C ALA A 118 -21.62 -5.14 14.45
N ILE A 119 -21.10 -5.86 13.45
CA ILE A 119 -21.88 -6.83 12.66
C ILE A 119 -22.03 -8.19 13.39
N GLY A 120 -21.27 -8.46 14.46
CA GLY A 120 -21.36 -9.70 15.23
C GLY A 120 -20.86 -10.94 14.47
N GLY A 121 -20.72 -12.07 15.18
CA GLY A 121 -20.08 -13.31 14.67
C GLY A 121 -20.75 -13.98 13.46
N ASP A 122 -21.89 -13.46 12.99
CA ASP A 122 -22.65 -14.00 11.86
C ASP A 122 -22.32 -13.31 10.52
N GLY A 123 -21.53 -12.22 10.55
CA GLY A 123 -21.14 -11.45 9.36
C GLY A 123 -19.74 -11.79 8.86
N LEU A 124 -19.54 -13.03 8.42
CA LEU A 124 -18.29 -13.46 7.78
C LEU A 124 -18.11 -12.75 6.44
N VAL A 125 -17.18 -11.78 6.41
CA VAL A 125 -16.27 -11.70 5.27
C VAL A 125 -15.11 -12.66 5.61
N PRO A 126 -15.11 -13.91 5.12
CA PRO A 126 -14.17 -14.96 5.54
C PRO A 126 -12.69 -14.71 5.16
N SER A 127 -12.34 -13.47 4.79
CA SER A 127 -11.00 -13.05 4.34
C SER A 127 -10.52 -11.77 5.01
N LEU A 128 -11.27 -11.22 5.98
CA LEU A 128 -10.85 -10.08 6.79
C LEU A 128 -10.43 -10.57 8.18
N TYR A 129 -9.14 -10.47 8.49
CA TYR A 129 -8.62 -10.79 9.81
C TYR A 129 -8.34 -9.47 10.54
N ILE A 130 -8.96 -9.24 11.69
CA ILE A 130 -8.71 -8.04 12.50
C ILE A 130 -7.83 -8.41 13.67
N PHE A 131 -6.66 -7.77 13.77
CA PHE A 131 -5.76 -7.92 14.90
C PHE A 131 -5.85 -6.68 15.78
N CYS A 132 -6.38 -6.87 16.99
CA CYS A 132 -6.36 -5.89 18.08
C CYS A 132 -5.11 -6.12 18.95
N TYR A 133 -3.92 -6.03 18.35
CA TYR A 133 -2.69 -5.84 19.11
C TYR A 133 -1.83 -4.88 18.31
N ILE A 134 -1.58 -3.72 18.92
CA ILE A 134 -0.59 -2.74 18.48
C ILE A 134 0.70 -3.51 18.22
N VAL A 135 1.02 -3.79 16.95
CA VAL A 135 2.38 -4.16 16.57
C VAL A 135 3.16 -2.87 16.72
N ARG A 136 3.72 -2.72 17.91
CA ARG A 136 4.38 -1.50 18.39
C ARG A 136 5.64 -1.14 17.61
N ASP A 137 5.95 -1.86 16.52
CA ASP A 137 7.13 -1.68 15.69
C ASP A 137 6.92 -1.94 14.18
N LEU A 138 5.68 -1.91 13.64
CA LEU A 138 5.50 -2.04 12.18
C LEU A 138 5.45 -0.68 11.49
N TRP A 139 6.63 -0.12 11.28
CA TRP A 139 6.88 1.09 10.49
C TRP A 139 6.52 0.88 9.02
N ILE A 140 5.28 1.22 8.61
CA ILE A 140 5.00 1.48 7.19
C ILE A 140 3.96 2.59 7.09
N LEU A 141 4.43 3.82 6.84
CA LEU A 141 3.90 4.77 5.86
C LEU A 141 5.03 5.79 5.57
N PRO A 142 5.07 6.41 4.36
CA PRO A 142 6.14 7.32 3.93
C PRO A 142 6.22 8.62 4.73
#